data_AF-A0A939R9T9-F1
#
_entry.id   AF-A0A939R9T9-F1
#
_cell.length_a   1.000
_cell.length_b   1.000
_cell.length_c   1.000
_cell.angle_alpha   90.00
_cell.angle_beta   90.00
_cell.angle_gamma   90.00
#
_symmetry.space_group_name_H-M   'P 1'
#
loop_
_entity.id
_entity.type
_entity.pdbx_description
1 polymer ?
#
loop_
_entity_poly.entity_id
_entity_poly.type
_entity_poly.pdbx_seq_one_letter_code
_entity_poly.pdbx_strand_id
1 'polypeptide(L)'
;MIQLSIDKPTIYAGEIVEIKWTCEDADSVRLSINNGYKQIDTYVPLSGSKKIRLNRSKGKTRITLTANKDGETISKNEYVKVKKRWFGEEEQVVVVEQQQQQLPEEPNEEILEDEDIPWWRMCIFFGAVILITIPIFPLIYKLIPDLNWIWGLDRTLEFIVLAVIVGIVLSIRDWFDVAALGIMITILTLGSIKGNGYGFRQLAQDYEIFHNSHKHKDKMIKSKYKYTSTKKKTKSIDTTYNYFKDYRNYDHKKFLTEEKHRIKEAADYKNPIVRNFAVQQATEEPFASIGKYQSSDDIKNIVHAFAVFKAINHNWKYVHDPNGFDYNSKASETIKNRANGKFTGDCDDHAIVMAASVVAVGAKARIVLSYDTRTHKRHAYPELWLGSRNNVETVYYLIGELFPQYNYEREFYYNIDENGDYWLNLDYTKNYPGGYFLQDSVDYVINLP
;
A
#
# COMPACT_ATOMS: atom_id res chain seq x y z
N MET A 1 -33.13 -33.42 29.36
CA MET A 1 -31.67 -33.35 29.61
C MET A 1 -31.01 -32.31 28.71
N ILE A 2 -30.01 -31.52 29.18
CA ILE A 2 -29.28 -30.54 28.35
C ILE A 2 -27.91 -31.10 27.93
N GLN A 3 -27.69 -31.20 26.62
CA GLN A 3 -26.43 -31.62 26.02
C GLN A 3 -25.89 -30.52 25.11
N LEU A 4 -24.60 -30.22 25.27
CA LEU A 4 -23.83 -29.29 24.46
C LEU A 4 -22.49 -29.97 24.21
N SER A 5 -22.06 -30.03 22.96
CA SER A 5 -20.77 -30.57 22.57
C SER A 5 -20.15 -29.74 21.45
N ILE A 6 -18.82 -29.79 21.40
CA ILE A 6 -18.02 -29.10 20.39
C ILE A 6 -17.09 -30.14 19.75
N ASP A 7 -16.92 -30.08 18.44
CA ASP A 7 -16.06 -30.98 17.70
C ASP A 7 -14.56 -30.76 17.98
N LYS A 8 -14.13 -29.51 18.18
CA LYS A 8 -12.74 -29.12 18.40
C LYS A 8 -12.58 -28.17 19.61
N PRO A 9 -11.88 -28.59 20.69
CA PRO A 9 -11.65 -27.73 21.85
C PRO A 9 -10.55 -26.67 21.61
N THR A 10 -9.70 -26.87 20.60
CA THR A 10 -8.65 -25.92 20.18
C THR A 10 -8.63 -25.81 18.67
N ILE A 11 -8.55 -24.58 18.16
CA ILE A 11 -8.48 -24.27 16.73
C ILE A 11 -7.46 -23.16 16.44
N TYR A 12 -7.08 -23.00 15.18
CA TYR A 12 -6.33 -21.85 14.70
C TYR A 12 -7.26 -20.71 14.26
N ALA A 13 -6.75 -19.47 14.32
CA ALA A 13 -7.46 -18.29 13.88
C ALA A 13 -7.98 -18.44 12.44
N GLY A 14 -9.31 -18.36 12.28
CA GLY A 14 -9.97 -18.48 10.98
C GLY A 14 -10.50 -19.87 10.66
N GLU A 15 -10.32 -20.85 11.54
CA GLU A 15 -10.91 -22.18 11.39
C GLU A 15 -12.38 -22.22 11.85
N ILE A 16 -13.08 -23.27 11.41
CA ILE A 16 -14.50 -23.50 11.68
C ILE A 16 -14.64 -24.54 12.79
N VAL A 17 -15.55 -24.28 13.71
CA VAL A 17 -15.95 -25.17 14.81
C VAL A 17 -17.43 -25.51 14.64
N GLU A 18 -17.78 -26.77 14.84
CA GLU A 18 -19.16 -27.24 14.87
C GLU A 18 -19.62 -27.42 16.31
N ILE A 19 -20.69 -26.71 16.66
CA ILE A 19 -21.37 -26.82 17.95
C ILE A 19 -22.61 -27.68 17.74
N LYS A 20 -22.79 -28.71 18.55
CA LYS A 20 -24.00 -29.55 18.56
C LYS A 20 -24.69 -29.44 19.90
N TRP A 21 -26.02 -29.39 19.88
CA TRP A 21 -26.82 -29.35 21.10
C TRP A 21 -28.10 -30.14 20.97
N THR A 22 -28.57 -30.61 22.14
CA THR A 22 -29.85 -31.27 22.32
C THR A 22 -30.40 -30.88 23.69
N CYS A 23 -31.64 -30.42 23.74
CA CYS A 23 -32.37 -30.15 24.96
C CYS A 23 -33.74 -30.83 24.88
N GLU A 24 -34.03 -31.74 25.80
CA GLU A 24 -35.35 -32.35 25.92
C GLU A 24 -36.26 -31.46 26.78
N ASP A 25 -37.50 -31.29 26.33
CA ASP A 25 -38.60 -30.64 27.06
C ASP A 25 -38.29 -29.21 27.56
N ALA A 26 -37.83 -28.31 26.69
CA ALA A 26 -37.65 -26.88 27.02
C ALA A 26 -38.64 -25.99 26.25
N ASP A 27 -39.09 -24.91 26.87
CA ASP A 27 -39.97 -23.91 26.23
C ASP A 27 -39.19 -23.04 25.25
N SER A 28 -37.93 -22.73 25.58
CA SER A 28 -37.03 -22.00 24.69
C SER A 28 -35.57 -22.30 24.98
N VAL A 29 -34.75 -22.28 23.93
CA VAL A 29 -33.31 -22.50 24.02
C VAL A 29 -32.56 -21.33 23.38
N ARG A 30 -31.57 -20.81 24.10
CA ARG A 30 -30.71 -19.70 23.68
C ARG A 30 -29.26 -20.16 23.66
N LEU A 31 -28.59 -19.94 22.53
CA LEU A 31 -27.15 -20.15 22.37
C LEU A 31 -26.43 -18.80 22.44
N SER A 32 -25.50 -18.67 23.38
CA SER A 32 -24.64 -17.51 23.55
C SER A 32 -23.19 -17.85 23.20
N ILE A 33 -22.55 -17.03 22.39
CA ILE A 33 -21.13 -17.18 22.00
C ILE A 33 -20.40 -15.89 22.38
N ASN A 34 -19.47 -15.99 23.32
CA ASN A 34 -18.69 -14.86 23.82
C ASN A 34 -17.19 -15.12 23.64
N ASN A 35 -16.54 -14.34 22.77
CA ASN A 35 -15.09 -14.46 22.51
C ASN A 35 -14.23 -13.47 23.32
N GLY A 36 -14.82 -12.79 24.31
CA GLY A 36 -14.17 -11.77 25.15
C GLY A 36 -14.05 -10.38 24.49
N TYR A 37 -14.41 -10.26 23.20
CA TYR A 37 -14.54 -8.97 22.49
C TYR A 37 -15.99 -8.65 22.14
N LYS A 38 -16.78 -9.69 21.82
CA LYS A 38 -18.17 -9.60 21.42
C LYS A 38 -18.94 -10.82 21.92
N GLN A 39 -20.17 -10.60 22.36
CA GLN A 39 -21.14 -11.65 22.66
C GLN A 39 -22.25 -11.62 21.61
N ILE A 40 -22.66 -12.80 21.16
CA ILE A 40 -23.79 -12.99 20.26
C ILE A 40 -24.72 -14.00 20.91
N ASP A 41 -25.97 -13.59 21.09
CA ASP A 41 -27.04 -14.43 21.64
C ASP A 41 -28.05 -14.74 20.52
N THR A 42 -28.47 -16.00 20.41
CA THR A 42 -29.40 -16.44 19.36
C THR A 42 -30.33 -17.51 19.90
N TYR A 43 -31.63 -17.38 19.64
CA TYR A 43 -32.59 -18.44 19.92
C TYR A 43 -32.45 -19.56 18.90
N VAL A 44 -32.42 -20.80 19.37
CA VAL A 44 -32.15 -21.99 18.58
C VAL A 44 -33.21 -23.06 18.82
N PRO A 45 -33.45 -23.98 17.86
CA PRO A 45 -34.33 -25.13 18.08
C PRO A 45 -33.82 -26.03 19.20
N LEU A 46 -34.70 -26.91 19.71
CA LEU A 46 -34.41 -27.83 20.82
C LEU A 46 -33.20 -28.74 20.56
N SER A 47 -32.98 -29.13 19.31
CA SER A 47 -31.77 -29.83 18.89
C SER A 47 -31.25 -29.27 17.57
N GLY A 48 -29.94 -29.28 17.37
CA GLY A 48 -29.35 -28.83 16.12
C GLY A 48 -27.82 -28.78 16.15
N SER A 49 -27.25 -28.35 15.03
CA SER A 49 -25.83 -28.01 14.96
C SER A 49 -25.61 -26.67 14.27
N LYS A 50 -24.51 -26.00 14.61
CA LYS A 50 -24.11 -24.72 14.03
C LYS A 50 -22.61 -24.68 13.83
N LYS A 51 -22.20 -24.41 12.59
CA LYS A 51 -20.80 -24.18 12.23
C LYS A 51 -20.49 -22.69 12.36
N ILE A 52 -19.44 -22.36 13.10
CA ILE A 52 -19.00 -20.99 13.34
C ILE A 52 -17.53 -20.84 13.01
N ARG A 53 -17.18 -19.75 12.32
CA ARG A 53 -15.79 -19.38 12.07
C ARG A 53 -15.29 -18.45 13.18
N LEU A 54 -14.18 -18.81 13.81
CA LEU A 54 -13.63 -18.06 14.95
C LEU A 54 -12.26 -17.48 14.58
N ASN A 55 -12.20 -16.15 14.45
CA ASN A 55 -10.99 -15.44 14.02
C ASN A 55 -10.09 -15.00 15.19
N ARG A 56 -10.65 -14.73 16.37
CA ARG A 56 -9.92 -14.25 17.55
C ARG A 56 -10.70 -14.49 18.85
N SER A 57 -9.97 -14.66 19.95
CA SER A 57 -10.54 -14.73 21.31
C SER A 57 -9.61 -14.03 22.32
N LYS A 58 -10.19 -13.31 23.29
CA LYS A 58 -9.48 -12.81 24.47
C LYS A 58 -9.50 -13.91 25.54
N GLY A 59 -8.56 -14.85 25.44
CA GLY A 59 -8.58 -16.09 26.24
C GLY A 59 -9.31 -17.22 25.50
N LYS A 60 -10.21 -17.95 26.18
CA LYS A 60 -11.06 -18.98 25.57
C LYS A 60 -12.40 -18.38 25.17
N THR A 61 -12.89 -18.71 23.97
CA THR A 61 -14.27 -18.40 23.56
C THR A 61 -15.22 -19.30 24.35
N ARG A 62 -16.16 -18.68 25.08
CA ARG A 62 -17.18 -19.38 25.86
C ARG A 62 -18.46 -19.53 25.04
N ILE A 63 -18.97 -20.75 24.95
CA ILE A 63 -20.23 -21.09 24.33
C ILE A 63 -21.17 -21.56 25.43
N THR A 64 -22.29 -20.88 25.60
CA THR A 64 -23.27 -21.15 26.65
C THR A 64 -24.60 -21.52 25.99
N LEU A 65 -25.11 -22.70 26.29
CA LEU A 65 -26.47 -23.09 25.94
C LEU A 65 -27.35 -22.90 27.17
N THR A 66 -28.42 -22.14 27.04
CA THR A 66 -29.37 -21.84 28.12
C THR A 66 -30.76 -22.29 27.69
N ALA A 67 -31.38 -23.18 28.44
CA ALA A 67 -32.72 -23.67 28.23
C ALA A 67 -33.64 -23.19 29.35
N ASN A 68 -34.84 -22.75 29.02
CA ASN A 68 -35.89 -22.41 29.99
C ASN A 68 -36.97 -23.49 29.93
N LYS A 69 -37.34 -24.06 31.07
CA LYS A 69 -38.39 -25.05 31.23
C LYS A 69 -39.23 -24.69 32.45
N ASP A 70 -40.53 -24.47 32.28
CA ASP A 70 -41.48 -24.24 33.38
C ASP A 70 -41.07 -23.08 34.32
N GLY A 71 -40.34 -22.08 33.78
CA GLY A 71 -39.82 -20.93 34.54
C GLY A 71 -38.45 -21.14 35.17
N GLU A 72 -37.89 -22.34 35.13
CA GLU A 72 -36.51 -22.63 35.56
C GLU A 72 -35.52 -22.55 34.39
N THR A 73 -34.38 -21.90 34.64
CA THR A 73 -33.32 -21.73 33.64
C THR A 73 -32.14 -22.66 33.92
N ILE A 74 -31.86 -23.56 33.00
CA ILE A 74 -30.72 -24.49 33.05
C ILE A 74 -29.70 -24.08 31.99
N SER A 75 -28.42 -24.01 32.35
CA SER A 75 -27.37 -23.63 31.40
C SER A 75 -26.19 -24.60 31.40
N LYS A 76 -25.56 -24.77 30.22
CA LYS A 76 -24.34 -25.58 30.03
C LYS A 76 -23.31 -24.78 29.24
N ASN A 77 -22.04 -24.89 29.63
CA ASN A 77 -20.94 -24.15 29.05
C ASN A 77 -19.92 -25.08 28.40
N GLU A 78 -19.41 -24.66 27.25
CA GLU A 78 -18.26 -25.26 26.58
C GLU A 78 -17.27 -24.18 26.14
N TYR A 79 -16.00 -24.56 25.93
CA TYR A 79 -14.92 -23.60 25.70
C TYR A 79 -14.04 -23.99 24.51
N VAL A 80 -13.70 -22.99 23.69
CA VAL A 80 -12.81 -23.15 22.54
C VAL A 80 -11.61 -22.21 22.67
N LYS A 81 -10.39 -22.75 22.58
CA LYS A 81 -9.16 -21.96 22.54
C LYS A 81 -8.78 -21.64 21.09
N VAL A 82 -8.58 -20.36 20.76
CA VAL A 82 -8.12 -19.92 19.43
C VAL A 82 -6.62 -19.60 19.50
N LYS A 83 -5.79 -20.38 18.78
CA LYS A 83 -4.36 -20.12 18.61
C LYS A 83 -4.13 -19.16 17.44
N LYS A 84 -3.15 -18.27 17.55
CA LYS A 84 -2.68 -17.46 16.42
C LYS A 84 -1.87 -18.37 15.49
N ARG A 85 -2.08 -18.28 14.17
CA ARG A 85 -1.12 -18.81 13.19
C ARG A 85 0.08 -17.86 13.17
N TRP A 86 1.24 -18.37 13.54
CA TRP A 86 2.51 -17.73 13.25
C TRP A 86 2.88 -18.16 11.83
N PHE A 87 3.11 -17.20 10.93
CA PHE A 87 3.64 -17.52 9.61
C PHE A 87 5.12 -17.87 9.80
N GLY A 88 5.45 -19.16 9.70
CA GLY A 88 6.81 -19.66 9.90
C GLY A 88 6.97 -21.16 10.17
N GLU A 89 5.90 -21.95 10.33
CA GLU A 89 5.99 -23.42 10.41
C GLU A 89 5.11 -24.05 9.33
N GLU A 90 5.76 -24.69 8.35
CA GLU A 90 5.14 -25.62 7.42
C GLU A 90 4.74 -26.93 8.13
N GLU A 91 3.83 -27.65 7.50
CA GLU A 91 3.13 -28.86 7.98
C GLU A 91 4.04 -29.91 8.61
N GLN A 92 3.85 -30.17 9.91
CA GLN A 92 4.00 -31.53 10.44
C GLN A 92 2.61 -32.13 10.62
N VAL A 93 2.32 -33.12 9.77
CA VAL A 93 1.21 -34.05 9.91
C VAL A 93 1.44 -34.85 11.20
N VAL A 94 0.72 -34.50 12.26
CA VAL A 94 0.71 -35.31 13.49
C VAL A 94 -0.17 -36.54 13.24
N VAL A 95 0.47 -37.66 12.92
CA VAL A 95 -0.07 -38.99 13.16
C VAL A 95 -0.18 -39.16 14.67
N VAL A 96 -1.40 -39.38 15.17
CA VAL A 96 -1.65 -39.72 16.57
C VAL A 96 -1.30 -41.19 16.73
N GLU A 97 -0.10 -41.48 17.20
CA GLU A 97 0.28 -42.80 17.68
C GLU A 97 0.30 -42.78 19.22
N GLN A 98 -0.29 -43.83 19.80
CA GLN A 98 -0.58 -43.93 21.23
C GLN A 98 0.73 -43.98 22.05
N GLN A 99 0.85 -43.12 23.06
CA GLN A 99 1.94 -43.20 24.03
C GLN A 99 1.79 -44.42 24.94
N GLN A 100 2.66 -45.41 24.74
CA GLN A 100 3.16 -46.26 25.82
C GLN A 100 4.48 -45.67 26.35
N GLN A 101 4.67 -45.81 27.65
CA GLN A 101 5.58 -45.06 28.51
C GLN A 101 6.98 -45.73 28.57
N GLN A 102 8.08 -44.98 28.38
CA GLN A 102 9.42 -45.44 28.79
C GLN A 102 10.40 -44.27 29.04
N LEU A 103 11.28 -44.46 30.04
CA LEU A 103 12.23 -43.53 30.67
C LEU A 103 13.44 -43.15 29.77
N PRO A 104 14.24 -42.10 30.12
CA PRO A 104 15.20 -41.49 29.19
C PRO A 104 16.56 -42.21 29.17
N GLU A 105 17.13 -42.36 27.96
CA GLU A 105 18.54 -42.68 27.73
C GLU A 105 19.29 -41.48 27.13
N GLU A 106 20.58 -41.40 27.45
CA GLU A 106 21.53 -40.30 27.22
C GLU A 106 21.90 -40.05 25.73
N PRO A 107 22.50 -38.88 25.39
CA PRO A 107 22.62 -38.44 24.00
C PRO A 107 23.83 -39.06 23.30
N ASN A 108 23.60 -39.72 22.16
CA ASN A 108 24.65 -40.14 21.24
C ASN A 108 24.78 -39.18 20.06
N GLU A 109 26.05 -38.98 19.66
CA GLU A 109 26.55 -38.09 18.62
C GLU A 109 25.84 -38.24 17.26
N GLU A 110 25.49 -37.11 16.66
CA GLU A 110 24.84 -37.02 15.35
C GLU A 110 25.91 -37.07 14.24
N ILE A 111 26.00 -38.20 13.55
CA ILE A 111 26.78 -38.36 12.30
C ILE A 111 25.90 -37.83 11.16
N LEU A 112 26.42 -36.89 10.37
CA LEU A 112 25.77 -36.38 9.17
C LEU A 112 25.74 -37.47 8.08
N GLU A 113 24.56 -38.02 7.80
CA GLU A 113 24.29 -38.82 6.60
C GLU A 113 24.04 -37.88 5.40
N ASP A 114 24.74 -38.14 4.29
CA ASP A 114 24.48 -37.49 2.99
C ASP A 114 23.05 -37.82 2.54
N GLU A 115 22.24 -36.79 2.25
CA GLU A 115 20.90 -36.99 1.67
C GLU A 115 21.01 -37.63 0.27
N ASP A 116 20.77 -38.93 0.20
CA ASP A 116 20.66 -39.68 -1.06
C ASP A 116 19.53 -39.10 -1.93
N ILE A 117 19.87 -38.70 -3.16
CA ILE A 117 18.89 -38.20 -4.14
C ILE A 117 17.81 -39.28 -4.35
N PRO A 118 16.52 -39.00 -4.08
CA PRO A 118 15.50 -40.04 -4.10
C PRO A 118 15.35 -40.67 -5.48
N TRP A 119 15.47 -42.01 -5.55
CA TRP A 119 15.43 -42.80 -6.79
C TRP A 119 14.18 -42.55 -7.65
N TRP A 120 13.06 -42.17 -7.03
CA TRP A 120 11.82 -41.84 -7.74
C TRP A 120 11.96 -40.62 -8.65
N ARG A 121 12.84 -39.65 -8.31
CA ARG A 121 13.13 -38.50 -9.18
C ARG A 121 13.82 -38.93 -10.48
N MET A 122 14.69 -39.94 -10.43
CA MET A 122 15.31 -40.53 -11.62
C MET A 122 14.26 -41.27 -12.47
N CYS A 123 13.36 -42.02 -11.85
CA CYS A 123 12.29 -42.72 -12.58
C CYS A 123 11.35 -41.75 -13.31
N ILE A 124 10.97 -40.64 -12.68
CA ILE A 124 10.15 -39.60 -13.32
C ILE A 124 10.91 -38.95 -14.49
N PHE A 125 12.20 -38.64 -14.31
CA PHE A 125 13.03 -38.03 -15.35
C PHE A 125 13.14 -38.92 -16.59
N PHE A 126 13.55 -40.19 -16.43
CA PHE A 126 13.65 -41.13 -17.56
C PHE A 126 12.29 -41.42 -18.19
N GLY A 127 11.22 -41.49 -17.38
CA GLY A 127 9.85 -41.61 -17.87
C GLY A 127 9.43 -40.44 -18.75
N ALA A 128 9.75 -39.20 -18.35
CA ALA A 128 9.45 -38.00 -19.11
C ALA A 128 10.24 -37.92 -20.43
N VAL A 129 11.53 -38.29 -20.43
CA VAL A 129 12.35 -38.38 -21.64
C VAL A 129 11.68 -39.31 -22.66
N ILE A 130 11.34 -40.53 -22.24
CA ILE A 130 10.72 -41.52 -23.13
C ILE A 130 9.35 -41.04 -23.64
N LEU A 131 8.50 -40.49 -22.75
CA LEU A 131 7.15 -40.02 -23.10
C LEU A 131 7.18 -38.90 -24.14
N ILE A 132 8.20 -38.04 -24.11
CA ILE A 132 8.39 -36.93 -25.05
C ILE A 132 9.06 -37.41 -26.35
N THR A 133 10.03 -38.33 -26.26
CA THR A 133 10.72 -38.86 -27.45
C THR A 133 9.78 -39.67 -28.35
N ILE A 134 8.86 -40.45 -27.78
CA ILE A 134 7.93 -41.31 -28.55
C ILE A 134 7.11 -40.56 -29.61
N PRO A 135 6.40 -39.45 -29.32
CA PRO A 135 5.61 -38.72 -30.32
C PRO A 135 6.47 -37.88 -31.27
N ILE A 136 7.66 -37.46 -30.86
CA ILE A 136 8.55 -36.61 -31.66
C ILE A 136 9.35 -37.45 -32.66
N PHE A 137 9.74 -38.67 -32.28
CA PHE A 137 10.58 -39.53 -33.10
C PHE A 137 10.03 -39.75 -34.53
N PRO A 138 8.73 -40.08 -34.75
CA PRO A 138 8.19 -40.23 -36.11
C PRO A 138 8.21 -38.94 -36.96
N LEU A 139 8.22 -37.76 -36.33
CA LEU A 139 8.30 -36.47 -37.02
C LEU A 139 9.72 -36.18 -37.50
N ILE A 140 10.71 -36.46 -36.64
CA ILE A 140 12.13 -36.26 -36.96
C ILE A 140 12.63 -37.35 -37.90
N TYR A 141 12.19 -38.59 -37.72
CA TYR A 141 12.58 -39.73 -38.56
C TYR A 141 12.27 -39.48 -40.05
N LYS A 142 11.17 -38.78 -40.36
CA LYS A 142 10.82 -38.41 -41.75
C LYS A 142 11.79 -37.43 -42.41
N LEU A 143 12.62 -36.74 -41.63
CA LEU A 143 13.57 -35.73 -42.10
C LEU A 143 14.99 -36.29 -42.26
N ILE A 144 15.25 -37.51 -41.77
CA ILE A 144 16.56 -38.15 -41.83
C ILE A 144 16.56 -39.11 -43.04
N PRO A 145 17.59 -39.07 -43.91
CA PRO A 145 17.70 -40.02 -45.03
C PRO A 145 17.90 -41.46 -44.53
N ASP A 146 17.30 -42.44 -45.19
CA ASP A 146 17.39 -43.85 -44.77
C ASP A 146 18.80 -44.43 -44.97
N LEU A 147 19.43 -44.89 -43.88
CA LEU A 147 20.77 -45.48 -43.90
C LEU A 147 20.78 -47.01 -44.12
N ASN A 148 19.63 -47.70 -44.04
CA ASN A 148 19.43 -49.13 -44.33
C ASN A 148 20.45 -50.07 -43.65
N TRP A 149 20.60 -49.94 -42.34
CA TRP A 149 21.50 -50.82 -41.59
C TRP A 149 20.91 -52.21 -41.36
N ILE A 150 21.80 -53.19 -41.17
CA ILE A 150 21.44 -54.58 -40.87
C ILE A 150 20.53 -54.61 -39.64
N TRP A 151 19.38 -55.27 -39.76
CA TRP A 151 18.37 -55.47 -38.71
C TRP A 151 17.67 -54.20 -38.21
N GLY A 152 17.79 -53.07 -38.92
CA GLY A 152 17.12 -51.82 -38.53
C GLY A 152 17.73 -51.16 -37.29
N LEU A 153 19.02 -51.42 -37.03
CA LEU A 153 19.77 -50.84 -35.92
C LEU A 153 19.93 -49.31 -36.03
N ASP A 154 19.83 -48.77 -37.25
CA ASP A 154 19.78 -47.33 -37.53
C ASP A 154 18.65 -46.64 -36.75
N ARG A 155 17.44 -47.18 -36.81
CA ARG A 155 16.25 -46.61 -36.15
C ARG A 155 16.33 -46.64 -34.63
N THR A 156 16.90 -47.70 -34.06
CA THR A 156 17.08 -47.81 -32.61
C THR A 156 18.14 -46.83 -32.12
N LEU A 157 19.24 -46.68 -32.88
CA LEU A 157 20.30 -45.73 -32.53
C LEU A 157 19.82 -44.28 -32.62
N GLU A 158 19.06 -43.93 -33.66
CA GLU A 158 18.45 -42.61 -33.81
C GLU A 158 17.49 -42.27 -32.68
N PHE A 159 16.68 -43.24 -32.25
CA PHE A 159 15.80 -43.07 -31.09
C PHE A 159 16.59 -42.79 -29.81
N ILE A 160 17.69 -43.52 -29.58
CA ILE A 160 18.55 -43.31 -28.42
C ILE A 160 19.22 -41.93 -28.49
N VAL A 161 19.74 -41.52 -29.64
CA VAL A 161 20.35 -40.19 -29.82
C VAL A 161 19.33 -39.09 -29.54
N LEU A 162 18.10 -39.22 -30.07
CA LEU A 162 17.03 -38.26 -29.79
C LEU A 162 16.64 -38.24 -28.30
N ALA A 163 16.55 -39.39 -27.65
CA ALA A 163 16.29 -39.49 -26.22
C ALA A 163 17.39 -38.82 -25.39
N VAL A 164 18.66 -38.97 -25.77
CA VAL A 164 19.79 -38.29 -25.12
C VAL A 164 19.69 -36.77 -25.30
N ILE A 165 19.38 -36.28 -26.50
CA ILE A 165 19.20 -34.84 -26.76
C ILE A 165 18.04 -34.28 -25.92
N VAL A 166 16.89 -34.95 -25.90
CA VAL A 166 15.73 -34.56 -25.07
C VAL A 166 16.12 -34.57 -23.58
N GLY A 167 16.87 -35.58 -23.13
CA GLY A 167 17.38 -35.65 -21.77
C GLY A 167 18.29 -34.48 -21.41
N ILE A 168 19.23 -34.11 -22.28
CA ILE A 168 20.11 -32.94 -22.07
C ILE A 168 19.27 -31.66 -21.94
N VAL A 169 18.29 -31.46 -22.81
CA VAL A 169 17.41 -30.28 -22.76
C VAL A 169 16.64 -30.20 -21.45
N LEU A 170 16.09 -31.33 -20.96
CA LEU A 170 15.37 -31.36 -19.70
C LEU A 170 16.29 -31.15 -18.48
N SER A 171 17.55 -31.62 -18.54
CA SER A 171 18.56 -31.40 -17.49
C SER A 171 19.03 -29.94 -17.38
N ILE A 172 18.96 -29.16 -18.46
CA ILE A 172 19.33 -27.74 -18.47
C ILE A 172 18.31 -26.88 -17.69
N ARG A 173 17.05 -27.33 -17.57
CA ARG A 173 15.99 -26.58 -16.89
C ARG A 173 16.34 -26.24 -15.45
N ASP A 174 16.87 -27.19 -14.70
CA ASP A 174 17.17 -26.97 -13.27
C ASP A 174 18.42 -26.07 -13.09
N TRP A 175 19.32 -26.04 -14.08
CA TRP A 175 20.44 -25.10 -14.14
C TRP A 175 20.01 -23.67 -14.48
N PHE A 176 18.91 -23.50 -15.22
CA PHE A 176 18.40 -22.18 -15.58
C PHE A 176 17.98 -21.39 -14.34
N ASP A 177 17.29 -22.02 -13.39
CA ASP A 177 16.86 -21.35 -12.15
C ASP A 177 18.05 -20.91 -11.29
N VAL A 178 19.07 -21.77 -11.17
CA VAL A 178 20.32 -21.45 -10.45
C VAL A 178 21.09 -20.33 -11.17
N ALA A 179 21.16 -20.37 -12.50
CA ALA A 179 21.80 -19.32 -13.30
C ALA A 179 21.05 -17.99 -13.18
N ALA A 180 19.72 -17.98 -13.24
CA ALA A 180 18.90 -16.79 -13.07
C ALA A 180 19.07 -16.17 -11.67
N LEU A 181 19.11 -17.01 -10.62
CA LEU A 181 19.41 -16.58 -9.26
C LEU A 181 20.81 -15.98 -9.15
N GLY A 182 21.82 -16.64 -9.74
CA GLY A 182 23.20 -16.14 -9.77
C GLY A 182 23.33 -14.79 -10.49
N ILE A 183 22.63 -14.62 -11.62
CA ILE A 183 22.56 -13.35 -12.35
C ILE A 183 21.91 -12.27 -11.49
N MET A 184 20.79 -12.58 -10.84
CA MET A 184 20.09 -11.63 -9.96
C MET A 184 20.99 -11.16 -8.80
N ILE A 185 21.65 -12.09 -8.11
CA ILE A 185 22.58 -11.78 -7.02
C ILE A 185 23.75 -10.93 -7.52
N THR A 186 24.28 -11.25 -8.71
CA THR A 186 25.37 -10.49 -9.32
C THR A 186 24.94 -9.05 -9.61
N ILE A 187 23.75 -8.85 -10.21
CA ILE A 187 23.19 -7.52 -10.49
C ILE A 187 23.02 -6.72 -9.19
N LEU A 188 22.43 -7.32 -8.14
CA LEU A 188 22.23 -6.66 -6.85
C LEU A 188 23.56 -6.30 -6.16
N THR A 189 24.56 -7.18 -6.27
CA THR A 189 25.89 -6.95 -5.70
C THR A 189 26.58 -5.78 -6.42
N LEU A 190 26.58 -5.78 -7.76
CA LEU A 190 27.13 -4.69 -8.56
C LEU A 190 26.40 -3.36 -8.32
N GLY A 191 25.08 -3.37 -8.19
CA GLY A 191 24.28 -2.19 -7.85
C GLY A 191 24.59 -1.63 -6.47
N SER A 192 24.83 -2.51 -5.48
CA SER A 192 25.19 -2.12 -4.11
C SER A 192 26.59 -1.50 -4.03
N ILE A 193 27.56 -2.01 -4.81
CA ILE A 193 28.93 -1.48 -4.84
C ILE A 193 29.01 -0.14 -5.57
N LYS A 194 28.29 0.02 -6.69
CA LYS A 194 28.35 1.24 -7.52
C LYS A 194 27.59 2.43 -6.93
N GLY A 195 26.73 2.23 -5.93
CA GLY A 195 26.00 3.29 -5.23
C GLY A 195 24.87 3.97 -6.03
N ASN A 196 24.94 3.97 -7.36
CA ASN A 196 23.99 4.62 -8.27
C ASN A 196 23.00 3.65 -8.93
N GLY A 197 22.96 2.37 -8.51
CA GLY A 197 22.10 1.33 -9.09
C GLY A 197 21.21 0.64 -8.06
N TYR A 198 20.35 -0.26 -8.54
CA TYR A 198 19.48 -1.06 -7.67
C TYR A 198 20.28 -2.16 -6.95
N GLY A 199 20.43 -2.04 -5.64
CA GLY A 199 21.19 -2.97 -4.80
C GLY A 199 20.39 -3.54 -3.63
N PHE A 200 21.07 -4.27 -2.74
CA PHE A 200 20.46 -4.93 -1.57
C PHE A 200 19.77 -3.94 -0.63
N ARG A 201 20.32 -2.72 -0.48
CA ARG A 201 19.72 -1.68 0.37
C ARG A 201 18.38 -1.21 -0.19
N GLN A 202 18.31 -0.95 -1.49
CA GLN A 202 17.08 -0.53 -2.17
C GLN A 202 16.04 -1.66 -2.14
N LEU A 203 16.47 -2.91 -2.39
CA LEU A 203 15.61 -4.08 -2.27
C LEU A 203 15.02 -4.22 -0.86
N ALA A 204 15.85 -4.08 0.18
CA ALA A 204 15.39 -4.15 1.57
C ALA A 204 14.40 -3.02 1.91
N GLN A 205 14.67 -1.80 1.44
CA GLN A 205 13.76 -0.66 1.60
C GLN A 205 12.43 -0.90 0.88
N ASP A 206 12.44 -1.40 -0.35
CA ASP A 206 11.22 -1.70 -1.10
C ASP A 206 10.39 -2.78 -0.38
N TYR A 207 11.03 -3.80 0.19
CA TYR A 207 10.36 -4.83 1.01
C TYR A 207 9.82 -4.27 2.33
N GLU A 208 10.56 -3.41 3.02
CA GLU A 208 10.10 -2.75 4.23
C GLU A 208 8.86 -1.89 3.93
N ILE A 209 8.89 -1.13 2.83
CA ILE A 209 7.76 -0.30 2.46
C ILE A 209 6.59 -1.17 1.96
N PHE A 210 6.83 -2.26 1.21
CA PHE A 210 5.78 -3.20 0.83
C PHE A 210 5.12 -3.88 2.04
N HIS A 211 5.91 -4.35 3.00
CA HIS A 211 5.40 -4.95 4.23
C HIS A 211 4.58 -3.94 5.04
N ASN A 212 5.08 -2.71 5.11
CA ASN A 212 4.43 -1.68 5.91
C ASN A 212 3.34 -0.90 5.17
N SER A 213 3.22 -0.99 3.84
CA SER A 213 2.19 -0.28 3.05
C SER A 213 0.77 -0.62 3.52
N HIS A 214 0.54 -1.87 3.93
CA HIS A 214 -0.72 -2.32 4.50
C HIS A 214 -1.02 -1.73 5.88
N LYS A 215 0.02 -1.38 6.66
CA LYS A 215 -0.08 -0.69 7.96
C LYS A 215 -0.08 0.84 7.83
N HIS A 216 0.26 1.39 6.66
CA HIS A 216 0.46 2.83 6.46
C HIS A 216 -0.76 3.59 5.95
N LYS A 217 -1.92 2.95 5.80
CA LYS A 217 -3.18 3.66 5.52
C LYS A 217 -3.46 4.78 6.53
N ASP A 218 -3.04 4.61 7.78
CA ASP A 218 -3.22 5.61 8.84
C ASP A 218 -2.27 6.82 8.70
N LYS A 219 -1.19 6.71 7.92
CA LYS A 219 -0.23 7.80 7.65
C LYS A 219 -0.62 8.66 6.44
N MET A 220 -1.58 8.20 5.63
CA MET A 220 -2.12 8.94 4.49
C MET A 220 -3.37 9.69 4.95
N ILE A 221 -3.22 10.97 5.31
CA ILE A 221 -4.28 11.70 6.00
C ILE A 221 -5.09 12.51 4.99
N LYS A 222 -6.34 12.09 4.78
CA LYS A 222 -7.30 12.87 4.01
C LYS A 222 -7.71 14.13 4.79
N SER A 223 -7.79 15.25 4.08
CA SER A 223 -8.34 16.51 4.59
C SER A 223 -9.76 16.30 5.19
N LYS A 224 -10.08 17.04 6.26
CA LYS A 224 -11.39 17.01 6.93
C LYS A 224 -12.31 18.18 6.52
N TYR A 225 -11.89 18.98 5.53
CA TYR A 225 -12.54 20.25 5.21
C TYR A 225 -13.98 20.12 4.73
N LYS A 226 -14.78 21.15 5.03
CA LYS A 226 -16.09 21.39 4.38
C LYS A 226 -15.92 22.53 3.37
N TYR A 227 -16.08 22.24 2.08
CA TYR A 227 -16.09 23.26 1.02
C TYR A 227 -17.23 24.27 1.23
N THR A 228 -16.95 25.57 1.17
CA THR A 228 -17.98 26.60 1.34
C THR A 228 -18.61 27.06 0.01
N SER A 229 -19.71 26.38 -0.38
CA SER A 229 -20.72 26.73 -1.42
C SER A 229 -20.37 26.42 -2.89
N THR A 230 -21.25 25.84 -3.72
CA THR A 230 -22.63 26.24 -4.08
C THR A 230 -23.43 25.04 -4.67
N LYS A 231 -24.76 25.01 -4.46
CA LYS A 231 -25.75 23.95 -4.84
C LYS A 231 -25.77 22.68 -3.97
N LYS A 232 -26.40 22.77 -2.81
CA LYS A 232 -27.22 21.67 -2.28
C LYS A 232 -28.59 22.22 -1.89
N LYS A 233 -29.63 21.77 -2.60
CA LYS A 233 -31.03 21.81 -2.11
C LYS A 233 -31.00 21.21 -0.70
N THR A 234 -31.10 22.05 0.31
CA THR A 234 -31.00 21.63 1.70
C THR A 234 -32.38 21.16 2.16
N LYS A 235 -32.46 19.97 2.76
CA LYS A 235 -33.50 19.65 3.72
C LYS A 235 -32.79 19.35 5.04
N SER A 236 -33.10 20.17 6.05
CA SER A 236 -32.76 20.07 7.50
C SER A 236 -31.27 20.02 7.87
N ILE A 237 -30.75 20.60 8.96
CA ILE A 237 -31.17 21.45 10.09
C ILE A 237 -29.81 21.93 10.66
N ASP A 238 -29.64 23.22 10.96
CA ASP A 238 -28.93 23.68 12.16
C ASP A 238 -28.94 25.21 12.25
N THR A 239 -29.61 25.72 13.27
CA THR A 239 -29.90 27.13 13.54
C THR A 239 -28.67 27.98 13.90
N THR A 240 -27.51 27.37 14.14
CA THR A 240 -26.23 28.07 14.34
C THR A 240 -25.57 28.49 13.01
N TYR A 241 -25.99 27.89 11.89
CA TYR A 241 -25.44 28.17 10.55
C TYR A 241 -25.91 29.52 9.96
N ASN A 242 -26.99 30.09 10.51
CA ASN A 242 -27.58 31.32 9.99
C ASN A 242 -26.93 32.60 10.53
N TYR A 243 -26.20 32.56 11.64
CA TYR A 243 -25.50 33.76 12.16
C TYR A 243 -24.23 34.12 11.35
N PHE A 244 -23.65 33.15 10.62
CA PHE A 244 -22.41 33.31 9.85
C PHE A 244 -22.61 33.55 8.34
N LYS A 245 -23.85 33.75 7.90
CA LYS A 245 -24.17 34.04 6.49
C LYS A 245 -24.24 35.54 6.21
N ASP A 246 -24.55 36.35 7.22
CA ASP A 246 -24.80 37.79 7.08
C ASP A 246 -23.53 38.66 6.99
N TYR A 247 -22.35 38.16 7.41
CA TYR A 247 -21.06 38.85 7.18
C TYR A 247 -20.47 38.61 5.78
N ARG A 248 -20.99 37.64 5.01
CA ARG A 248 -20.54 37.31 3.64
C ARG A 248 -21.25 38.17 2.59
N ASN A 249 -21.24 39.48 2.81
CA ASN A 249 -21.77 40.48 1.89
C ASN A 249 -21.05 40.43 0.53
N TYR A 250 -21.73 40.98 -0.49
CA TYR A 250 -21.27 41.14 -1.89
C TYR A 250 -19.79 41.54 -2.03
N ASP A 251 -19.29 42.34 -1.10
CA ASP A 251 -17.90 42.81 -1.03
C ASP A 251 -16.87 41.68 -0.84
N HIS A 252 -17.17 40.66 -0.03
CA HIS A 252 -16.28 39.52 0.18
C HIS A 252 -16.15 38.66 -1.09
N LYS A 253 -17.26 38.45 -1.82
CA LYS A 253 -17.23 37.69 -3.08
C LYS A 253 -16.50 38.47 -4.19
N LYS A 254 -16.66 39.79 -4.22
CA LYS A 254 -15.93 40.68 -5.14
C LYS A 254 -14.44 40.65 -4.84
N PHE A 255 -14.05 40.84 -3.58
CA PHE A 255 -12.67 40.74 -3.11
C PHE A 255 -12.00 39.43 -3.53
N LEU A 256 -12.63 38.27 -3.25
CA LEU A 256 -12.11 36.96 -3.63
C LEU A 256 -11.96 36.79 -5.16
N THR A 257 -12.82 37.45 -5.94
CA THR A 257 -12.76 37.41 -7.40
C THR A 257 -11.57 38.22 -7.92
N GLU A 258 -11.31 39.39 -7.33
CA GLU A 258 -10.16 40.24 -7.67
C GLU A 258 -8.83 39.60 -7.25
N GLU A 259 -8.76 39.09 -6.01
CA GLU A 259 -7.60 38.35 -5.50
C GLU A 259 -7.28 37.12 -6.36
N LYS A 260 -8.29 36.34 -6.73
CA LYS A 260 -8.13 35.23 -7.67
C LYS A 260 -7.48 35.67 -8.98
N HIS A 261 -7.90 36.81 -9.54
CA HIS A 261 -7.34 37.31 -10.79
C HIS A 261 -5.86 37.67 -10.60
N ARG A 262 -5.54 38.42 -9.54
CA ARG A 262 -4.17 38.80 -9.21
C ARG A 262 -3.27 37.58 -9.03
N ILE A 263 -3.71 36.59 -8.25
CA ILE A 263 -2.95 35.34 -8.03
C ILE A 263 -2.70 34.59 -9.35
N LYS A 264 -3.71 34.50 -10.23
CA LYS A 264 -3.54 33.85 -11.54
C LYS A 264 -2.55 34.58 -12.44
N GLU A 265 -2.55 35.90 -12.42
CA GLU A 265 -1.59 36.71 -13.17
C GLU A 265 -0.19 36.62 -12.56
N ALA A 266 -0.11 36.63 -11.22
CA ALA A 266 1.13 36.55 -10.46
C ALA A 266 1.85 35.21 -10.62
N ALA A 267 1.12 34.11 -10.85
CA ALA A 267 1.73 32.81 -11.11
C ALA A 267 2.71 32.82 -12.28
N ASP A 268 2.47 33.61 -13.34
CA ASP A 268 3.37 33.85 -14.47
C ASP A 268 4.26 32.67 -14.95
N TYR A 269 3.75 31.44 -14.89
CA TYR A 269 4.50 30.18 -15.04
C TYR A 269 5.17 29.98 -16.41
N LYS A 270 4.75 30.74 -17.44
CA LYS A 270 5.39 30.76 -18.77
C LYS A 270 6.62 31.67 -18.83
N ASN A 271 6.87 32.46 -17.79
CA ASN A 271 8.01 33.35 -17.71
C ASN A 271 9.32 32.54 -17.72
N PRO A 272 10.31 32.88 -18.57
CA PRO A 272 11.58 32.16 -18.64
C PRO A 272 12.30 32.04 -17.29
N ILE A 273 12.16 33.00 -16.38
CA ILE A 273 12.77 32.94 -15.04
C ILE A 273 12.19 31.77 -14.23
N VAL A 274 10.85 31.67 -14.19
CA VAL A 274 10.14 30.60 -13.48
C VAL A 274 10.45 29.26 -14.14
N ARG A 275 10.34 29.20 -15.46
CA ARG A 275 10.62 27.99 -16.23
C ARG A 275 12.05 27.49 -16.02
N ASN A 276 13.05 28.36 -16.15
CA ASN A 276 14.45 27.96 -16.07
C ASN A 276 14.82 27.52 -14.66
N PHE A 277 14.32 28.23 -13.64
CA PHE A 277 14.47 27.82 -12.25
C PHE A 277 13.88 26.42 -12.04
N ALA A 278 12.62 26.21 -12.40
CA ALA A 278 11.93 24.96 -12.11
C ALA A 278 12.56 23.76 -12.84
N VAL A 279 12.94 23.94 -14.12
CA VAL A 279 13.63 22.89 -14.89
C VAL A 279 15.02 22.59 -14.33
N GLN A 280 15.77 23.61 -13.89
CA GLN A 280 17.05 23.39 -13.22
C GLN A 280 16.88 22.49 -12.00
N GLN A 281 15.90 22.80 -11.13
CA GLN A 281 15.65 22.00 -9.92
C GLN A 281 15.24 20.57 -10.24
N ALA A 282 14.38 20.37 -11.26
CA ALA A 282 13.97 19.04 -11.71
C ALA A 282 15.14 18.16 -12.22
N THR A 283 16.25 18.77 -12.65
CA THR A 283 17.45 18.08 -13.14
C THR A 283 18.52 17.86 -12.06
N GLU A 284 18.28 18.26 -10.81
CA GLU A 284 19.23 18.02 -9.71
C GLU A 284 19.09 16.61 -9.12
N GLU A 285 20.19 16.04 -8.64
CA GLU A 285 20.16 14.78 -7.88
C GLU A 285 19.49 14.99 -6.50
N PRO A 286 18.75 14.00 -5.97
CA PRO A 286 18.50 12.65 -6.50
C PRO A 286 17.32 12.56 -7.50
N PHE A 287 16.72 13.67 -7.91
CA PHE A 287 15.47 13.66 -8.69
C PHE A 287 15.69 13.23 -10.15
N ALA A 288 16.85 13.56 -10.71
CA ALA A 288 17.24 13.16 -12.07
C ALA A 288 17.44 11.64 -12.22
N SER A 289 17.84 10.93 -11.17
CA SER A 289 18.25 9.51 -11.24
C SER A 289 17.18 8.51 -10.79
N ILE A 290 16.01 8.95 -10.32
CA ILE A 290 14.98 8.07 -9.73
C ILE A 290 14.11 7.31 -10.76
N GLY A 291 14.73 6.89 -11.87
CA GLY A 291 14.06 6.29 -13.04
C GLY A 291 13.19 5.07 -12.74
N LYS A 292 13.44 4.35 -11.63
CA LYS A 292 12.64 3.17 -11.24
C LYS A 292 11.15 3.47 -10.98
N TYR A 293 10.80 4.70 -10.55
CA TYR A 293 9.40 5.08 -10.34
C TYR A 293 8.80 5.84 -11.52
N GLN A 294 9.62 6.34 -12.44
CA GLN A 294 9.23 7.17 -13.59
C GLN A 294 8.57 6.37 -14.74
N SER A 295 7.74 5.39 -14.38
CA SER A 295 7.02 4.51 -15.32
C SER A 295 5.90 5.23 -16.08
N SER A 296 5.41 6.36 -15.57
CA SER A 296 4.40 7.20 -16.19
C SER A 296 4.79 8.68 -16.14
N ASP A 297 4.25 9.47 -17.07
CA ASP A 297 4.49 10.92 -17.10
C ASP A 297 3.93 11.62 -15.86
N ASP A 298 2.84 11.10 -15.28
CA ASP A 298 2.31 11.60 -14.01
C ASP A 298 3.33 11.47 -12.87
N ILE A 299 3.96 10.30 -12.72
CA ILE A 299 4.98 10.11 -11.67
C ILE A 299 6.23 10.93 -11.94
N LYS A 300 6.68 11.06 -13.20
CA LYS A 300 7.80 11.96 -13.55
C LYS A 300 7.50 13.40 -13.14
N ASN A 301 6.31 13.89 -13.45
CA ASN A 301 5.88 15.23 -13.11
C ASN A 301 5.78 15.43 -11.59
N ILE A 302 5.33 14.42 -10.83
CA ILE A 302 5.33 14.44 -9.36
C ILE A 302 6.76 14.53 -8.82
N VAL A 303 7.71 13.76 -9.37
CA VAL A 303 9.12 13.81 -8.98
C VAL A 303 9.72 15.19 -9.25
N HIS A 304 9.46 15.78 -10.42
CA HIS A 304 9.91 17.15 -10.73
C HIS A 304 9.28 18.17 -9.78
N ALA A 305 8.00 18.02 -9.45
CA ALA A 305 7.33 18.87 -8.47
C ALA A 305 7.96 18.74 -7.07
N PHE A 306 8.44 17.55 -6.67
CA PHE A 306 9.14 17.36 -5.40
C PHE A 306 10.52 18.03 -5.39
N ALA A 307 11.22 18.05 -6.53
CA ALA A 307 12.47 18.77 -6.68
C ALA A 307 12.26 20.28 -6.48
N VAL A 308 11.25 20.84 -7.15
CA VAL A 308 10.81 22.23 -6.99
C VAL A 308 10.42 22.52 -5.53
N PHE A 309 9.62 21.64 -4.92
CA PHE A 309 9.22 21.77 -3.52
C PHE A 309 10.43 21.86 -2.61
N LYS A 310 11.39 20.94 -2.75
CA LYS A 310 12.61 20.92 -1.93
C LYS A 310 13.38 22.23 -2.08
N ALA A 311 13.51 22.73 -3.29
CA ALA A 311 14.26 23.95 -3.60
C ALA A 311 13.66 25.20 -2.96
N ILE A 312 12.35 25.38 -3.10
CA ILE A 312 11.63 26.54 -2.58
C ILE A 312 11.52 26.43 -1.07
N ASN A 313 10.98 25.32 -0.57
CA ASN A 313 10.56 25.19 0.81
C ASN A 313 11.73 25.16 1.80
N HIS A 314 12.84 24.48 1.48
CA HIS A 314 14.04 24.52 2.33
C HIS A 314 14.70 25.90 2.38
N ASN A 315 14.46 26.74 1.37
CA ASN A 315 15.03 28.07 1.27
C ASN A 315 13.99 29.17 1.47
N TRP A 316 12.81 28.85 2.01
CA TRP A 316 11.76 29.83 2.26
C TRP A 316 12.01 30.58 3.57
N LYS A 317 11.78 31.89 3.53
CA LYS A 317 11.78 32.75 4.71
C LYS A 317 10.50 33.57 4.74
N TYR A 318 9.62 33.23 5.68
CA TYR A 318 8.36 33.94 5.85
C TYR A 318 8.59 35.39 6.30
N VAL A 319 7.96 36.34 5.60
CA VAL A 319 7.95 37.77 5.88
C VAL A 319 6.53 38.27 5.66
N HIS A 320 5.91 38.87 6.67
CA HIS A 320 4.57 39.43 6.54
C HIS A 320 4.56 40.69 5.67
N ASP A 321 3.48 40.86 4.92
CA ASP A 321 3.16 42.13 4.30
C ASP A 321 2.91 43.26 5.32
N PRO A 322 3.03 44.53 4.90
CA PRO A 322 2.62 45.66 5.71
C PRO A 322 1.15 45.55 6.14
N ASN A 323 0.85 45.89 7.39
CA ASN A 323 -0.51 45.83 7.92
C ASN A 323 -1.52 46.55 7.02
N GLY A 324 -2.56 45.83 6.59
CA GLY A 324 -3.65 46.37 5.78
C GLY A 324 -3.37 46.40 4.27
N PHE A 325 -2.24 45.86 3.82
CA PHE A 325 -1.93 45.64 2.42
C PHE A 325 -1.61 44.16 2.19
N ASP A 326 -2.01 43.65 1.04
CA ASP A 326 -1.83 42.26 0.61
C ASP A 326 -1.26 42.33 -0.80
N TYR A 327 0.02 41.95 -0.94
CA TYR A 327 0.79 42.05 -2.16
C TYR A 327 1.09 40.66 -2.70
N ASN A 328 0.40 40.30 -3.79
CA ASN A 328 0.63 39.02 -4.46
C ASN A 328 1.87 39.15 -5.39
N SER A 329 3.06 38.77 -4.92
CA SER A 329 4.29 38.85 -5.72
C SER A 329 4.21 37.91 -6.93
N LYS A 330 4.75 38.35 -8.06
CA LYS A 330 4.89 37.45 -9.22
C LYS A 330 5.86 36.32 -8.89
N ALA A 331 5.62 35.09 -9.37
CA ALA A 331 6.56 34.00 -9.16
C ALA A 331 7.96 34.34 -9.69
N SER A 332 8.05 35.01 -10.85
CA SER A 332 9.33 35.50 -11.37
C SER A 332 9.98 36.59 -10.51
N GLU A 333 9.20 37.38 -9.78
CA GLU A 333 9.69 38.38 -8.84
C GLU A 333 10.27 37.70 -7.59
N THR A 334 9.54 36.78 -6.98
CA THR A 334 10.00 36.00 -5.81
C THR A 334 11.29 35.24 -6.11
N ILE A 335 11.43 34.67 -7.31
CA ILE A 335 12.65 33.97 -7.73
C ILE A 335 13.84 34.93 -7.90
N LYS A 336 13.61 36.14 -8.39
CA LYS A 336 14.64 37.17 -8.57
C LYS A 336 15.09 37.81 -7.26
N ASN A 337 14.13 38.09 -6.37
CA ASN A 337 14.35 38.90 -5.17
C ASN A 337 14.81 38.05 -3.98
N ARG A 338 15.77 37.14 -4.20
CA ARG A 338 16.30 36.28 -3.13
C ARG A 338 17.22 37.08 -2.20
N ALA A 339 16.94 37.04 -0.91
CA ALA A 339 17.79 37.64 0.12
C ALA A 339 18.63 36.55 0.81
N ASN A 340 19.96 36.69 0.80
CA ASN A 340 20.89 35.70 1.39
C ASN A 340 20.64 34.26 0.88
N GLY A 341 20.34 34.10 -0.40
CA GLY A 341 20.02 32.82 -1.01
C GLY A 341 18.65 32.25 -0.62
N LYS A 342 17.79 33.02 0.05
CA LYS A 342 16.44 32.59 0.45
C LYS A 342 15.36 33.29 -0.36
N PHE A 343 14.29 32.56 -0.64
CA PHE A 343 13.03 33.15 -1.10
C PHE A 343 12.35 33.83 0.09
N THR A 344 11.66 34.94 -0.16
CA THR A 344 10.99 35.71 0.88
C THR A 344 9.60 36.10 0.42
N GLY A 345 8.66 36.10 1.35
CA GLY A 345 7.26 36.44 1.13
C GLY A 345 6.40 35.83 2.23
N ASP A 346 5.09 35.99 2.12
CA ASP A 346 4.13 35.44 3.06
C ASP A 346 3.43 34.17 2.48
N CYS A 347 2.15 33.95 2.78
CA CYS A 347 1.48 32.69 2.44
C CYS A 347 1.11 32.56 0.97
N ASP A 348 0.60 33.61 0.34
CA ASP A 348 0.21 33.61 -1.06
C ASP A 348 1.42 33.74 -1.96
N ASP A 349 2.44 34.52 -1.60
CA ASP A 349 3.72 34.54 -2.31
C ASP A 349 4.32 33.13 -2.45
N HIS A 350 4.33 32.37 -1.35
CA HIS A 350 4.79 30.98 -1.35
C HIS A 350 3.93 30.12 -2.28
N ALA A 351 2.60 30.20 -2.13
CA ALA A 351 1.67 29.41 -2.92
C ALA A 351 1.78 29.71 -4.42
N ILE A 352 1.97 30.98 -4.79
CA ILE A 352 2.15 31.47 -6.16
C ILE A 352 3.44 30.89 -6.75
N VAL A 353 4.60 31.11 -6.12
CA VAL A 353 5.88 30.66 -6.69
C VAL A 353 5.98 29.13 -6.75
N MET A 354 5.43 28.44 -5.75
CA MET A 354 5.39 26.98 -5.71
C MET A 354 4.52 26.42 -6.83
N ALA A 355 3.25 26.82 -6.90
CA ALA A 355 2.31 26.29 -7.90
C ALA A 355 2.75 26.64 -9.32
N ALA A 356 3.27 27.85 -9.53
CA ALA A 356 3.82 28.28 -10.82
C ALA A 356 5.01 27.43 -11.28
N SER A 357 5.97 27.19 -10.38
CA SER A 357 7.16 26.40 -10.68
C SER A 357 6.81 24.93 -10.93
N VAL A 358 5.83 24.39 -10.19
CA VAL A 358 5.28 23.03 -10.42
C VAL A 358 4.62 22.92 -11.80
N VAL A 359 3.82 23.92 -12.20
CA VAL A 359 3.23 23.97 -13.56
C VAL A 359 4.30 24.10 -14.64
N ALA A 360 5.37 24.86 -14.38
CA ALA A 360 6.44 25.06 -15.35
C ALA A 360 7.24 23.78 -15.69
N VAL A 361 7.20 22.76 -14.82
CA VAL A 361 7.79 21.42 -15.07
C VAL A 361 6.76 20.39 -15.58
N GLY A 362 5.55 20.84 -15.93
CA GLY A 362 4.51 20.01 -16.56
C GLY A 362 3.55 19.31 -15.58
N ALA A 363 3.72 19.50 -14.27
CA ALA A 363 2.81 18.96 -13.28
C ALA A 363 1.57 19.86 -13.11
N LYS A 364 0.41 19.28 -12.79
CA LYS A 364 -0.81 20.05 -12.52
C LYS A 364 -0.82 20.53 -11.08
N ALA A 365 -1.03 21.84 -10.89
CA ALA A 365 -1.13 22.44 -9.56
C ALA A 365 -2.34 23.37 -9.45
N ARG A 366 -2.74 23.64 -8.21
CA ARG A 366 -3.74 24.64 -7.86
C ARG A 366 -3.35 25.38 -6.59
N ILE A 367 -3.91 26.57 -6.40
CA ILE A 367 -3.75 27.35 -5.18
C ILE A 367 -5.10 27.34 -4.46
N VAL A 368 -5.10 27.01 -3.18
CA VAL A 368 -6.28 26.98 -2.32
C VAL A 368 -6.24 28.18 -1.38
N LEU A 369 -7.29 28.99 -1.43
CA LEU A 369 -7.55 30.04 -0.45
C LEU A 369 -8.45 29.45 0.63
N SER A 370 -7.99 29.58 1.88
CA SER A 370 -8.60 28.97 3.04
C SER A 370 -8.78 29.98 4.15
N TYR A 371 -9.72 29.67 5.05
CA TYR A 371 -10.13 30.55 6.12
C TYR A 371 -10.35 29.75 7.39
N ASP A 372 -9.83 30.26 8.50
CA ASP A 372 -10.10 29.72 9.84
C ASP A 372 -11.35 30.41 10.41
N THR A 373 -12.42 29.63 10.58
CA THR A 373 -13.71 30.17 11.07
C THR A 373 -13.66 30.66 12.52
N ARG A 374 -12.67 30.23 13.30
CA ARG A 374 -12.48 30.67 14.69
C ARG A 374 -11.58 31.90 14.77
N THR A 375 -10.43 31.88 14.12
CA THR A 375 -9.43 32.95 14.25
C THR A 375 -9.62 34.07 13.23
N HIS A 376 -10.50 33.88 12.25
CA HIS A 376 -10.77 34.81 11.15
C HIS A 376 -9.52 35.09 10.29
N LYS A 377 -8.53 34.19 10.33
CA LYS A 377 -7.30 34.29 9.54
C LYS A 377 -7.46 33.59 8.20
N ARG A 378 -6.92 34.21 7.16
CA ARG A 378 -6.79 33.62 5.82
C ARG A 378 -5.43 32.98 5.65
N HIS A 379 -5.36 32.06 4.70
CA HIS A 379 -4.14 31.39 4.29
C HIS A 379 -4.29 30.87 2.87
N ALA A 380 -3.22 31.00 2.09
CA ALA A 380 -3.11 30.45 0.76
C ALA A 380 -2.09 29.30 0.78
N TYR A 381 -2.42 28.19 0.14
CA TYR A 381 -1.48 27.08 0.00
C TYR A 381 -1.58 26.38 -1.36
N PRO A 382 -0.47 25.85 -1.88
CA PRO A 382 -0.45 25.12 -3.14
C PRO A 382 -0.81 23.64 -2.95
N GLU A 383 -1.49 23.06 -3.93
CA GLU A 383 -1.74 21.62 -4.01
C GLU A 383 -1.28 21.05 -5.36
N LEU A 384 -0.67 19.86 -5.33
CA LEU A 384 -0.20 19.09 -6.48
C LEU A 384 -1.20 17.99 -6.83
N TRP A 385 -1.60 17.90 -8.09
CA TRP A 385 -2.46 16.81 -8.56
C TRP A 385 -1.69 15.48 -8.57
N LEU A 386 -2.25 14.49 -7.88
CA LEU A 386 -1.80 13.10 -7.91
C LEU A 386 -2.67 12.24 -8.84
N GLY A 387 -3.88 12.69 -9.15
CA GLY A 387 -4.82 11.92 -9.97
C GLY A 387 -5.38 10.73 -9.21
N SER A 388 -4.79 9.55 -9.38
CA SER A 388 -5.32 8.30 -8.85
C SER A 388 -4.79 7.91 -7.47
N ARG A 389 -5.50 7.00 -6.79
CA ARG A 389 -5.06 6.39 -5.54
C ARG A 389 -3.71 5.66 -5.67
N ASN A 390 -3.41 5.06 -6.82
CA ASN A 390 -2.14 4.37 -7.02
C ASN A 390 -0.96 5.36 -6.93
N ASN A 391 -1.13 6.58 -7.45
CA ASN A 391 -0.11 7.62 -7.36
C ASN A 391 0.07 8.11 -5.91
N VAL A 392 -0.99 8.10 -5.08
CA VAL A 392 -0.90 8.39 -3.64
C VAL A 392 -0.02 7.36 -2.92
N GLU A 393 -0.16 6.09 -3.29
CA GLU A 393 0.72 5.02 -2.77
C GLU A 393 2.16 5.26 -3.22
N THR A 394 2.42 5.47 -4.51
CA THR A 394 3.76 5.80 -5.03
C THR A 394 4.38 7.01 -4.35
N VAL A 395 3.61 8.07 -4.09
CA VAL A 395 4.06 9.27 -3.38
C VAL A 395 4.62 8.95 -1.99
N TYR A 396 4.05 8.00 -1.27
CA TYR A 396 4.57 7.57 0.03
C TYR A 396 6.01 7.03 -0.09
N TYR A 397 6.28 6.23 -1.13
CA TYR A 397 7.62 5.69 -1.41
C TYR A 397 8.57 6.82 -1.83
N LEU A 398 8.12 7.69 -2.75
CA LEU A 398 8.90 8.82 -3.25
C LEU A 398 9.34 9.77 -2.12
N ILE A 399 8.44 10.09 -1.17
CA ILE A 399 8.79 10.92 -0.02
C ILE A 399 9.89 10.24 0.81
N GLY A 400 9.77 8.93 1.07
CA GLY A 400 10.76 8.18 1.84
C GLY A 400 12.15 8.13 1.19
N GLU A 401 12.20 8.07 -0.15
CA GLU A 401 13.45 7.98 -0.90
C GLU A 401 14.10 9.35 -1.16
N LEU A 402 13.29 10.35 -1.53
CA LEU A 402 13.77 11.69 -1.91
C LEU A 402 13.99 12.60 -0.69
N PHE A 403 13.38 12.27 0.45
CA PHE A 403 13.49 13.01 1.71
C PHE A 403 13.82 12.08 2.90
N PRO A 404 14.93 11.33 2.84
CA PRO A 404 15.24 10.24 3.78
C PRO A 404 15.41 10.71 5.23
N GLN A 405 15.73 11.98 5.46
CA GLN A 405 15.85 12.56 6.79
C GLN A 405 14.50 12.61 7.56
N TYR A 406 13.36 12.46 6.87
CA TYR A 406 12.01 12.50 7.46
C TYR A 406 11.30 11.14 7.45
N ASN A 407 12.04 10.04 7.24
CA ASN A 407 11.48 8.70 7.01
C ASN A 407 10.64 8.15 8.20
N TYR A 408 10.84 8.66 9.42
CA TYR A 408 10.11 8.23 10.61
C TYR A 408 8.76 8.96 10.79
N GLU A 409 8.61 10.15 10.23
CA GLU A 409 7.43 11.03 10.37
C GLU A 409 6.62 11.12 9.07
N ARG A 410 6.52 10.06 8.26
CA ARG A 410 5.92 10.07 6.91
C ARG A 410 4.39 10.24 6.83
N GLU A 411 3.81 11.05 7.71
CA GLU A 411 2.43 11.48 7.53
C GLU A 411 2.35 12.57 6.47
N PHE A 412 1.54 12.33 5.45
CA PHE A 412 1.30 13.33 4.41
C PHE A 412 -0.19 13.58 4.24
N TYR A 413 -0.52 14.82 3.94
CA TYR A 413 -1.90 15.29 3.86
C TYR A 413 -2.29 15.55 2.41
N TYR A 414 -3.47 15.07 2.04
CA TYR A 414 -4.03 15.26 0.71
C TYR A 414 -5.51 15.56 0.78
N ASN A 415 -6.02 16.13 -0.30
CA ASN A 415 -7.43 16.41 -0.51
C ASN A 415 -7.98 15.54 -1.65
N ILE A 416 -9.31 15.32 -1.69
CA ILE A 416 -9.99 14.67 -2.81
C ILE A 416 -11.03 15.66 -3.31
N ASP A 417 -10.99 15.99 -4.61
CA ASP A 417 -11.94 16.92 -5.20
C ASP A 417 -13.27 16.24 -5.62
N GLU A 418 -14.15 17.03 -6.25
CA GLU A 418 -15.47 16.57 -6.70
C GLU A 418 -15.41 15.51 -7.80
N ASN A 419 -14.32 15.45 -8.56
CA ASN A 419 -14.08 14.46 -9.61
C ASN A 419 -13.50 13.15 -9.06
N GLY A 420 -13.11 13.14 -7.77
CA GLY A 420 -12.44 12.00 -7.14
C GLY A 420 -10.92 12.00 -7.30
N ASP A 421 -10.34 13.09 -7.83
CA ASP A 421 -8.90 13.21 -7.98
C ASP A 421 -8.22 13.56 -6.66
N TYR A 422 -7.03 13.03 -6.46
CA TYR A 422 -6.23 13.23 -5.27
C TYR A 422 -5.28 14.42 -5.45
N TRP A 423 -5.15 15.25 -4.42
CA TRP A 423 -4.35 16.47 -4.43
C TRP A 423 -3.46 16.55 -3.18
N LEU A 424 -2.14 16.53 -3.35
CA LEU A 424 -1.16 16.58 -2.25
C LEU A 424 -0.95 18.03 -1.78
N ASN A 425 -0.96 18.26 -0.47
CA ASN A 425 -0.65 19.58 0.08
C ASN A 425 0.85 19.91 -0.07
N LEU A 426 1.19 21.06 -0.66
CA LEU A 426 2.56 21.56 -0.79
C LEU A 426 2.82 22.81 0.07
N ASP A 427 2.02 23.03 1.11
CA ASP A 427 2.22 24.10 2.10
C ASP A 427 3.58 24.01 2.80
N TYR A 428 4.10 25.16 3.25
CA TYR A 428 5.38 25.29 3.95
C TYR A 428 5.35 24.79 5.41
N THR A 429 4.27 24.11 5.81
CA THR A 429 4.07 23.60 7.18
C THR A 429 4.97 22.42 7.54
N LYS A 430 5.60 21.78 6.55
CA LYS A 430 6.59 20.71 6.72
C LYS A 430 7.74 20.87 5.74
N ASN A 431 8.89 20.26 6.05
CA ASN A 431 10.08 20.26 5.18
C ASN A 431 10.07 19.17 4.09
N TYR A 432 8.97 18.41 3.96
CA TYR A 432 8.75 17.43 2.89
C TYR A 432 7.30 17.57 2.36
N PRO A 433 7.01 17.12 1.13
CA PRO A 433 5.69 17.25 0.52
C PRO A 433 4.59 16.61 1.37
N GLY A 434 3.41 17.25 1.42
CA GLY A 434 2.26 16.78 2.19
C GLY A 434 2.17 17.36 3.59
N GLY A 435 2.46 18.65 3.76
CA GLY A 435 2.32 19.36 5.02
C GLY A 435 0.89 19.33 5.59
N TYR A 436 0.72 19.54 6.90
CA TYR A 436 -0.61 19.58 7.50
C TYR A 436 -1.35 20.87 7.09
N PHE A 437 -2.67 20.79 7.20
CA PHE A 437 -3.61 21.86 6.89
C PHE A 437 -3.77 22.80 8.10
N LEU A 438 -3.63 24.12 7.88
CA LEU A 438 -3.71 25.12 8.96
C LEU A 438 -5.14 25.57 9.29
N GLN A 439 -6.06 25.50 8.32
CA GLN A 439 -7.42 26.04 8.44
C GLN A 439 -8.45 24.91 8.60
N ASP A 440 -9.71 25.28 8.81
CA ASP A 440 -10.85 24.36 8.90
C ASP A 440 -11.86 24.51 7.74
N SER A 441 -11.68 25.52 6.89
CA SER A 441 -12.55 25.76 5.73
C SER A 441 -11.79 26.21 4.48
N VAL A 442 -12.32 25.80 3.32
CA VAL A 442 -11.83 26.22 2.00
C VAL A 442 -12.81 27.24 1.44
N ASP A 443 -12.29 28.43 1.11
CA ASP A 443 -13.04 29.53 0.50
C ASP A 443 -13.07 29.38 -1.02
N TYR A 444 -11.90 29.17 -1.63
CA TYR A 444 -11.78 29.12 -3.09
C TYR A 444 -10.61 28.27 -3.57
N VAL A 445 -10.73 27.71 -4.79
CA VAL A 445 -9.71 26.91 -5.45
C VAL A 445 -9.37 27.52 -6.81
N ILE A 446 -8.10 27.83 -7.02
CA ILE A 446 -7.56 28.45 -8.22
C ILE A 446 -6.76 27.40 -8.99
N ASN A 447 -7.40 26.77 -9.97
CA ASN A 447 -6.70 25.86 -10.87
C ASN A 447 -5.79 26.64 -11.83
N LEU A 448 -4.52 26.24 -11.88
CA LEU A 448 -3.57 26.60 -12.92
C LEU A 448 -3.68 25.56 -14.06
N PRO A 449 -3.21 25.88 -15.28
CA PRO A 449 -3.46 25.05 -16.46
C PRO A 449 -2.72 23.72 -16.47
#